data_AF-A0A6G3SRL1-F1
#
_entry.id   AF-A0A6G3SRL1-F1
#
_cell.length_a   1.000
_cell.length_b   1.000
_cell.length_c   1.000
_cell.angle_alpha   90.00
_cell.angle_beta   90.00
_cell.angle_gamma   90.00
#
_symmetry.space_group_name_H-M   'P 1'
#
loop_
_entity.id
_entity.type
_entity.pdbx_description
1 polymer ?
#
loop_
_entity_poly.entity_id
_entity_poly.type
_entity_poly.pdbx_seq_one_letter_code
_entity_poly.pdbx_strand_id
1 'polypeptide(L)' 'YGRWTPPGSAAGTTSLLVPESAAFPDSGELIEEALLALERSPDPSARDILVSLTVPSDEIRWWREVPESAVG' A
#
# COMPACT_ATOMS: atom_id res chain seq x y z
N TYR A 1 -6.52 -9.87 1.74
CA TYR A 1 -6.10 -8.46 1.67
C TYR A 1 -4.80 -8.31 2.46
N GLY A 2 -3.78 -7.73 1.84
CA GLY A 2 -2.48 -7.46 2.45
C GLY A 2 -2.42 -6.06 3.03
N ARG A 3 -1.58 -5.87 4.07
CA ARG A 3 -1.30 -4.57 4.65
C ARG A 3 0.04 -4.06 4.14
N TRP A 4 0.03 -2.97 3.40
CA TRP A 4 1.24 -2.33 2.89
C TRP A 4 1.66 -1.16 3.79
N THR A 5 2.96 -0.98 3.96
CA THR A 5 3.56 0.12 4.73
C THR A 5 4.63 0.76 3.84
N PRO A 6 4.68 2.10 3.71
CA PRO A 6 5.68 2.76 2.89
C PRO A 6 7.10 2.44 3.33
N PRO A 7 8.04 2.19 2.40
CA PRO A 7 9.46 2.19 2.72
C PRO A 7 9.94 3.63 3.00
N GLY A 8 10.86 3.81 3.95
CA GLY A 8 11.41 5.12 4.30
C GLY A 8 10.82 5.73 5.57
N SER A 9 10.91 7.05 5.74
CA SER A 9 10.62 7.74 7.01
C SER A 9 9.18 7.67 7.49
N ALA A 10 8.27 7.12 6.70
CA ALA A 10 6.87 6.87 7.05
C ALA A 10 6.54 5.39 7.30
N ALA A 11 7.57 4.55 7.43
CA ALA A 11 7.40 3.18 7.90
C ALA A 11 6.76 3.21 9.31
N GLY A 12 5.44 2.96 9.37
CA GLY A 12 4.67 2.84 10.61
C GLY A 12 3.61 3.92 10.87
N THR A 13 3.60 5.03 10.13
CA THR A 13 2.59 6.11 10.30
C THR A 13 1.39 5.96 9.37
N THR A 14 1.61 5.46 8.16
CA THR A 14 0.57 5.26 7.14
C THR A 14 0.60 3.81 6.69
N SER A 15 -0.57 3.17 6.61
CA SER A 15 -0.68 1.80 6.13
C SER A 15 -1.93 1.64 5.28
N LEU A 16 -1.78 0.96 4.15
CA LEU A 16 -2.85 0.78 3.17
C LEU A 16 -3.27 -0.68 3.12
N LEU A 17 -4.57 -0.91 3.02
CA LEU A 17 -5.11 -2.23 2.70
C LEU A 17 -5.10 -2.39 1.18
N VAL A 18 -4.40 -3.42 0.71
CA VAL A 18 -4.26 -3.73 -0.71
C VAL A 18 -4.88 -5.11 -0.98
N PRO A 19 -5.75 -5.26 -1.97
CA PRO A 19 -6.27 -6.57 -2.36
C PRO A 19 -5.12 -7.49 -2.79
N GLU A 20 -5.13 -8.74 -2.32
CA GLU A 20 -4.10 -9.74 -2.70
C GLU A 20 -4.28 -10.23 -4.15
N SER A 21 -5.45 -9.97 -4.74
CA SER A 21 -5.79 -10.36 -6.10
C SER A 21 -6.80 -9.38 -6.69
N ALA A 22 -6.68 -9.08 -7.98
CA ALA A 22 -7.70 -8.33 -8.72
C ALA A 22 -9.00 -9.14 -8.92
N ALA A 23 -9.04 -10.42 -8.52
CA ALA A 23 -10.24 -11.26 -8.55
C ALA A 23 -11.27 -10.88 -7.49
N PHE A 24 -10.92 -10.04 -6.51
CA PHE A 24 -11.88 -9.52 -5.55
C PHE A 24 -12.75 -8.44 -6.23
N PRO A 25 -14.09 -8.55 -6.15
CA PRO A 25 -15.00 -7.69 -6.90
C PRO A 25 -14.93 -6.21 -6.50
N ASP A 26 -14.46 -5.92 -5.29
CA ASP A 26 -14.29 -4.59 -4.71
C ASP A 26 -12.85 -4.05 -4.83
N SER A 27 -11.96 -4.78 -5.49
CA SER A 27 -10.54 -4.42 -5.57
C SER A 27 -10.28 -3.06 -6.20
N GLY A 28 -11.05 -2.70 -7.25
CA GLY A 28 -10.97 -1.38 -7.89
C GLY A 28 -11.39 -0.25 -6.96
N GLU A 29 -12.56 -0.38 -6.33
CA GLU A 29 -13.10 0.62 -5.39
C GLU A 29 -12.14 0.82 -4.19
N LEU A 30 -11.59 -0.27 -3.64
CA LEU A 30 -10.64 -0.19 -2.53
C LEU A 30 -9.32 0.46 -2.92
N ILE A 31 -8.83 0.24 -4.14
CA ILE A 31 -7.63 0.90 -4.65
C ILE A 31 -7.90 2.39 -4.85
N GLU A 32 -9.04 2.75 -5.42
CA GLU A 32 -9.44 4.16 -5.59
C GLU A 32 -9.54 4.88 -4.24
N GLU A 33 -10.19 4.28 -3.24
CA GLU A 33 -10.29 4.84 -1.90
C GLU A 33 -8.91 4.97 -1.21
N ALA A 34 -8.02 3.99 -1.40
CA ALA A 34 -6.66 4.05 -0.87
C ALA A 34 -5.83 5.18 -1.50
N LEU A 35 -5.95 5.39 -2.81
CA LEU A 35 -5.30 6.49 -3.52
C LEU A 35 -5.86 7.84 -3.06
N LEU A 36 -7.18 7.95 -2.90
CA LEU A 36 -7.84 9.16 -2.40
C LEU A 36 -7.43 9.49 -0.95
N ALA A 37 -7.28 8.48 -0.10
CA ALA A 37 -6.78 8.64 1.26
C ALA A 37 -5.32 9.10 1.29
N LEU A 38 -4.47 8.56 0.39
CA LEU A 38 -3.08 9.02 0.22
C LEU A 38 -3.01 10.47 -0.24
N GLU A 39 -3.81 10.89 -1.22
CA GLU A 39 -3.84 12.27 -1.71
C GLU A 39 -4.18 13.29 -0.62
N ARG A 40 -4.99 12.88 0.36
CA ARG A 40 -5.41 13.72 1.50
C ARG A 40 -4.50 13.58 2.71
N SER A 41 -3.53 12.67 2.69
CA SER A 41 -2.66 12.43 3.83
C SER A 41 -1.68 13.59 4.02
N PRO A 42 -1.53 14.12 5.26
CA PRO A 42 -0.53 15.14 5.56
C PRO A 42 0.89 14.57 5.67
N ASP A 43 1.05 13.24 5.61
CA ASP A 43 2.36 12.59 5.70
C ASP A 43 3.17 12.85 4.41
N PRO A 44 4.40 13.41 4.51
CA PRO A 44 5.20 13.75 3.33
C PRO A 44 5.48 12.53 2.43
N SER A 45 5.54 11.33 3.00
CA SER A 45 5.73 10.10 2.23
C SER A 45 4.56 9.79 1.29
N ALA A 46 3.34 10.24 1.60
CA ALA A 46 2.17 9.99 0.75
C ALA A 46 2.40 10.51 -0.67
N ARG A 47 3.05 11.68 -0.77
CA ARG A 47 3.43 12.28 -2.04
C ARG A 47 4.49 11.46 -2.79
N ASP A 48 5.50 10.94 -2.08
CA ASP A 48 6.57 10.13 -2.68
C ASP A 48 6.01 8.83 -3.28
N ILE A 49 5.01 8.25 -2.62
CA ILE A 49 4.32 7.03 -3.06
C ILE A 49 3.52 7.30 -4.34
N LEU A 50 2.71 8.36 -4.35
CA LEU A 50 1.95 8.76 -5.55
C LEU A 50 2.86 9.04 -6.74
N VAL A 51 3.97 9.75 -6.53
CA VAL A 51 4.96 10.01 -7.59
C VAL A 51 5.57 8.70 -8.11
N SER A 52 5.93 7.77 -7.22
CA SER A 52 6.50 6.47 -7.61
C SER A 52 5.52 5.63 -8.45
N LEU A 53 4.21 5.74 -8.19
CA LEU A 53 3.15 5.06 -8.97
C LEU A 53 2.95 5.66 -10.37
N THR A 54 3.33 6.92 -10.61
CA THR A 54 3.21 7.54 -11.94
C THR A 54 4.29 7.13 -12.92
N VAL A 55 5.36 6.49 -12.45
CA VAL A 55 6.42 5.96 -13.32
C VAL A 55 5.94 4.62 -13.86
N PRO A 56 5.75 4.48 -15.19
CA PRO A 56 5.42 3.19 -15.79
C PRO A 56 6.67 2.32 -15.78
N SER A 57 6.95 1.69 -14.64
CA SER A 57 8.04 0.72 -14.49
C SER A 57 7.43 -0.60 -14.02
N ASP A 58 7.86 -1.69 -14.67
CA ASP A 58 7.29 -3.04 -14.61
C ASP A 58 6.78 -3.44 -13.21
N GLU A 59 5.51 -3.84 -13.16
CA GLU A 59 4.81 -4.52 -12.06
C GLU A 59 5.42 -4.36 -10.66
N ILE A 60 4.83 -3.46 -9.86
CA ILE A 60 5.13 -3.45 -8.43
C ILE A 60 4.63 -4.77 -7.81
N ARG A 61 5.56 -5.70 -7.57
CA ARG A 61 5.31 -6.93 -6.80
C ARG A 61 5.40 -6.61 -5.32
N TRP A 62 4.31 -6.85 -4.62
CA TRP A 62 4.21 -6.69 -3.16
C TRP A 62 4.32 -8.06 -2.49
N TRP A 63 5.16 -8.16 -1.47
CA TRP A 63 5.21 -9.31 -0.58
C TRP A 63 5.02 -8.86 0.86
N ARG A 64 4.23 -9.61 1.62
CA ARG A 64 4.05 -9.40 3.05
C ARG A 64 5.13 -10.18 3.78
N GLU A 65 5.98 -9.50 4.53
CA GLU A 65 6.67 -10.17 5.64
C GLU A 65 5.60 -10.52 6.69
N VAL A 66 5.29 -11.81 6.79
CA VAL A 66 4.52 -12.33 7.92
C VAL A 66 5.53 -12.46 9.06
N PRO A 67 5.46 -11.66 10.14
CA PRO A 67 6.26 -11.95 11.31
C PRO A 67 5.90 -13.36 11.75
N GLU A 68 6.89 -14.24 11.81
CA GLU A 68 6.73 -15.62 12.25
C GLU A 68 6.01 -15.56 13.60
N SER A 69 4.77 -16.07 13.64
CA SER A 69 4.01 -16.09 14.87
C SER A 69 4.86 -16.82 15.89
N ALA A 70 5.24 -16.15 16.97
CA ALA A 70 5.86 -16.81 18.11
C ALA A 70 4.88 -17.90 18.56
N VAL A 71 5.11 -19.12 18.09
CA VAL A 71 4.54 -20.33 18.65
C VAL A 71 5.17 -20.44 20.04
N GLY A 72 4.29 -20.47 21.05
CA GLY A 72 4.64 -20.39 22.47
C GLY A 72 5.47 -21.53 22.99
#